data_AF-A0A061I0T7-F1
#
_entry.id   AF-A0A061I0T7-F1
#
_cell.length_a   1.000
_cell.length_b   1.000
_cell.length_c   1.000
_cell.angle_alpha   90.00
_cell.angle_beta   90.00
_cell.angle_gamma   90.00
#
_symmetry.space_group_name_H-M   'P 1'
#
loop_
_entity.id
_entity.type
_entity.pdbx_description
1 polymer ?
#
loop_
_entity_poly.entity_id
_entity_poly.type
_entity_poly.pdbx_seq_one_letter_code
_entity_poly.pdbx_strand_id
1 'polypeptide(L)'
;MRRGQGKSTFNNRKPNMTPLETKNHTPMTMSKLCLLLFLIVATMGCTAAQENLDTNKLANPVSSSLFRSCKEIKQEMTRARDEFTAGYIQFRVFNNERAANALCAGIKVTGCNTEHHCIGGGGFFPESNPRQCGDFSSFDWNGYGTHTGYSNSRKITEAAVLLFYR
;
A
#
# COMPACT_ATOMS: atom_id res chain seq x y z
N MET A 1 46.21 60.29 -31.58
CA MET A 1 44.80 60.48 -31.99
C MET A 1 43.91 60.40 -30.76
N ARG A 2 42.91 61.29 -30.68
CA ARG A 2 41.95 61.48 -29.57
C ARG A 2 40.93 60.33 -29.43
N ARG A 3 40.21 60.38 -28.29
CA ARG A 3 38.95 59.71 -27.84
C ARG A 3 39.24 58.69 -26.73
N GLY A 4 38.79 58.82 -25.49
CA GLY A 4 37.62 59.50 -24.93
C GLY A 4 36.52 58.46 -24.69
N GLN A 5 36.42 57.95 -23.46
CA GLN A 5 35.35 57.12 -22.87
C GLN A 5 35.82 56.78 -21.44
N GLY A 6 35.08 56.83 -20.35
CA GLY A 6 33.68 57.10 -20.04
C GLY A 6 33.58 56.77 -18.55
N LYS A 7 33.16 57.72 -17.72
CA LYS A 7 33.03 57.54 -16.27
C LYS A 7 31.92 56.51 -16.01
N SER A 8 32.30 55.32 -15.57
CA SER A 8 31.38 54.32 -15.00
C SER A 8 31.60 54.31 -13.49
N THR A 9 30.66 54.89 -12.76
CA THR A 9 30.56 54.81 -11.31
C THR A 9 30.01 53.44 -10.93
N PHE A 10 30.87 52.51 -10.52
CA PHE A 10 30.41 51.26 -9.90
C PHE A 10 30.63 51.32 -8.39
N ASN A 11 29.52 51.36 -7.66
CA ASN A 11 29.47 51.50 -6.22
C ASN A 11 30.11 50.30 -5.51
N ASN A 12 31.06 50.57 -4.62
CA ASN A 12 31.62 49.60 -3.68
C ASN A 12 30.53 49.15 -2.69
N ARG A 13 29.91 48.00 -2.94
CA ARG A 13 29.12 47.28 -1.93
C ARG A 13 29.90 46.03 -1.54
N LYS A 14 30.66 46.09 -0.44
CA LYS A 14 31.23 44.90 0.20
C LYS A 14 30.07 43.95 0.55
N PRO A 15 30.05 42.69 0.08
CA PRO A 15 29.16 41.71 0.68
C PRO A 15 29.63 41.47 2.11
N ASN A 16 28.77 41.82 3.07
CA ASN A 16 28.95 41.49 4.47
C ASN A 16 28.86 39.96 4.61
N MET A 17 30.00 39.30 4.84
CA MET A 17 30.05 37.85 5.03
C MET A 17 29.78 37.58 6.51
N THR A 18 28.51 37.28 6.82
CA THR A 18 28.10 36.77 8.13
C THR A 18 28.73 35.38 8.38
N PRO A 19 29.14 35.05 9.63
CA PRO A 19 29.75 33.76 9.93
C PRO A 19 28.77 32.63 9.62
N LEU A 20 29.28 31.53 9.04
CA LEU A 20 28.53 30.30 8.86
C LEU A 20 28.24 29.71 10.26
N GLU A 21 27.00 29.84 10.71
CA GLU A 21 26.55 29.22 11.96
C GLU A 21 26.62 27.70 11.79
N THR A 22 27.57 27.05 12.47
CA THR A 22 27.58 25.60 12.63
C THR A 22 26.31 25.20 13.36
N LYS A 23 25.31 24.70 12.63
CA LYS A 23 24.12 24.07 13.21
C LYS A 23 24.58 22.91 14.09
N ASN A 24 24.57 23.14 15.40
CA ASN A 24 24.80 22.11 16.39
C ASN A 24 23.77 20.99 16.18
N HIS A 25 24.24 19.85 15.69
CA HIS A 25 23.41 18.66 15.56
C HIS A 25 23.09 18.18 16.97
N THR A 26 21.89 18.51 17.46
CA THR A 26 21.40 17.96 18.72
C THR A 26 21.19 16.46 18.54
N PRO A 27 21.78 15.59 19.40
CA PRO A 27 21.55 14.17 19.32
C PRO A 27 20.07 13.91 19.59
N MET A 28 19.37 13.34 18.61
CA MET A 28 17.98 12.92 18.80
C MET A 28 17.93 11.91 19.95
N THR A 29 17.18 12.25 21.00
CA THR A 29 16.94 11.32 22.10
C THR A 29 16.24 10.09 21.56
N MET A 30 16.60 8.90 22.06
CA MET A 30 15.97 7.63 21.65
C MET A 30 14.43 7.66 21.77
N SER A 31 13.89 8.47 22.70
CA SER A 31 12.44 8.70 22.80
C SER A 31 11.85 9.39 21.57
N LYS A 32 12.53 10.40 21.00
CA LYS A 32 12.08 11.10 19.78
C LYS A 32 12.20 10.20 18.56
N LEU A 33 13.23 9.34 18.49
CA LEU A 33 13.37 8.35 17.44
C LEU A 33 12.26 7.29 17.52
N CYS A 34 11.98 6.74 18.70
CA CYS A 34 10.86 5.81 18.89
C CYS A 34 9.51 6.45 18.54
N LEU A 35 9.28 7.70 18.93
CA LEU A 35 8.04 8.41 18.62
C LEU A 35 7.92 8.70 17.11
N LEU A 36 9.02 9.05 16.44
CA LEU A 36 9.05 9.16 14.98
C LEU A 36 8.74 7.82 14.31
N LEU A 37 9.38 6.72 14.75
CA LEU A 37 9.14 5.39 14.19
C LEU A 37 7.70 4.93 14.39
N PHE A 38 7.11 5.19 15.56
CA PHE A 38 5.70 4.92 15.82
C PHE A 38 4.77 5.76 14.93
N LEU A 39 5.09 7.04 14.74
CA LEU A 39 4.32 7.91 13.85
C LEU A 39 4.44 7.44 12.39
N ILE A 40 5.62 7.01 11.94
CA ILE A 40 5.83 6.46 10.59
C ILE A 40 5.02 5.17 10.39
N VAL A 41 5.05 4.24 11.36
CA VAL A 41 4.22 3.01 11.31
C VAL A 41 2.73 3.34 11.38
N ALA A 42 2.34 4.36 12.14
CA ALA A 42 0.96 4.82 12.24
C ALA A 42 0.49 5.69 11.06
N THR A 43 1.37 6.09 10.14
CA THR A 43 0.97 6.77 8.90
C THR A 43 0.81 5.80 7.73
N MET A 44 1.24 4.54 7.86
CA MET A 44 0.96 3.46 6.91
C MET A 44 -0.48 2.96 7.04
N GLY A 45 -1.46 3.82 6.77
CA GLY A 45 -2.85 3.44 6.59
C GLY A 45 -3.28 3.74 5.16
N CYS A 46 -3.96 2.78 4.53
CA CYS A 46 -4.65 2.85 3.25
C CYS A 46 -4.44 4.13 2.43
N THR A 47 -3.21 4.33 1.97
CA THR A 47 -2.95 5.33 0.95
C THR A 47 -2.84 4.55 -0.33
N ALA A 48 -3.74 4.79 -1.28
CA ALA A 48 -3.62 4.37 -2.67
C ALA A 48 -2.41 5.03 -3.39
N ALA A 49 -1.40 5.45 -2.63
CA ALA A 49 -0.12 5.95 -3.08
C ALA A 49 0.96 5.08 -2.43
N GLN A 50 1.58 4.25 -3.27
CA GLN A 50 3.02 4.07 -3.33
C GLN A 50 3.80 4.63 -2.13
N GLU A 51 3.83 3.93 -1.00
CA GLU A 51 4.95 4.12 -0.08
C GLU A 51 6.16 3.42 -0.71
N ASN A 52 7.28 4.13 -0.79
CA ASN A 52 8.56 3.65 -1.31
C ASN A 52 9.20 2.61 -0.35
N LEU A 53 8.49 1.51 -0.13
CA LEU A 53 9.04 0.23 0.30
C LEU A 53 8.68 -0.81 -0.76
N ASP A 54 9.13 -0.60 -2.00
CA ASP A 54 9.07 -1.57 -3.11
C ASP A 54 7.81 -2.47 -3.15
N THR A 55 6.61 -1.94 -2.88
CA THR A 55 5.37 -2.72 -2.97
C THR A 55 5.05 -3.08 -4.42
N ASN A 56 5.72 -2.41 -5.37
CA ASN A 56 5.74 -2.77 -6.79
C ASN A 56 6.58 -4.03 -7.11
N LYS A 57 7.39 -4.56 -6.18
CA LYS A 57 8.06 -5.87 -6.35
C LYS A 57 7.21 -7.06 -5.92
N LEU A 58 6.14 -6.83 -5.16
CA LEU A 58 5.37 -7.91 -4.53
C LEU A 58 3.98 -8.09 -5.15
N ALA A 59 3.73 -7.45 -6.30
CA ALA A 59 2.62 -7.78 -7.19
C ALA A 59 3.21 -8.31 -8.51
N ASN A 60 3.30 -9.63 -8.66
CA ASN A 60 3.88 -10.23 -9.88
C ASN A 60 2.76 -10.59 -10.86
N PRO A 61 2.90 -10.27 -12.16
CA PRO A 61 1.96 -10.73 -13.17
C PRO A 61 2.03 -12.26 -13.21
N VAL A 62 0.86 -12.90 -13.27
CA VAL A 62 0.74 -14.36 -13.26
C VAL A 62 0.33 -14.83 -14.65
N SER A 63 1.00 -15.88 -15.15
CA SER A 63 0.61 -16.53 -16.41
C SER A 63 -0.84 -17.02 -16.33
N SER A 64 -1.62 -16.72 -17.36
CA SER A 64 -3.04 -17.10 -17.44
C SER A 64 -3.29 -18.61 -17.39
N SER A 65 -2.26 -19.42 -17.70
CA SER A 65 -2.33 -20.88 -17.65
C SER A 65 -2.35 -21.46 -16.23
N LEU A 66 -1.81 -20.75 -15.24
CA LEU A 66 -1.55 -21.29 -13.90
C LEU A 66 -2.70 -21.01 -12.90
N PHE A 67 -3.52 -19.99 -13.18
CA PHE A 67 -4.62 -19.54 -12.31
C PHE A 67 -5.90 -19.19 -13.09
N ARG A 68 -6.25 -19.97 -14.13
CA ARG A 68 -7.51 -19.79 -14.87
C ARG A 68 -8.71 -19.66 -13.93
N SER A 69 -8.75 -20.52 -12.91
CA SER A 69 -9.85 -20.58 -11.95
C SER A 69 -9.94 -19.33 -11.05
N CYS A 70 -8.84 -18.86 -10.43
CA CYS A 70 -8.92 -17.71 -9.51
C CYS A 70 -9.19 -16.39 -10.24
N LYS A 71 -8.62 -16.21 -11.44
CA LYS A 71 -8.89 -15.02 -12.27
C LYS A 71 -10.37 -14.95 -12.63
N GLU A 72 -10.91 -16.02 -13.19
CA GLU A 72 -12.29 -16.07 -13.65
C GLU A 72 -13.29 -15.98 -12.49
N ILE A 73 -13.03 -16.64 -11.34
CA ILE A 73 -13.96 -16.62 -10.21
C ILE A 73 -13.99 -15.26 -9.49
N LYS A 74 -12.83 -14.60 -9.27
CA LYS A 74 -12.82 -13.27 -8.63
C LYS A 74 -13.41 -12.21 -9.54
N GLN A 75 -13.20 -12.36 -10.84
CA GLN A 75 -13.74 -11.48 -11.85
C GLN A 75 -15.25 -11.68 -12.05
N GLU A 76 -15.96 -12.47 -11.24
CA GLU A 76 -17.43 -12.52 -11.17
C GLU A 76 -18.02 -11.69 -10.01
N MET A 77 -17.20 -11.11 -9.11
CA MET A 77 -17.68 -10.46 -7.89
C MET A 77 -18.23 -9.04 -8.10
N THR A 78 -19.48 -8.78 -7.70
CA THR A 78 -20.28 -7.66 -8.25
C THR A 78 -19.84 -6.26 -7.81
N ARG A 79 -19.52 -6.01 -6.53
CA ARG A 79 -19.13 -4.66 -6.05
C ARG A 79 -17.64 -4.44 -5.88
N ALA A 80 -16.91 -5.54 -5.93
CA ALA A 80 -15.55 -5.59 -5.45
C ALA A 80 -14.54 -5.56 -6.61
N ARG A 81 -15.03 -5.80 -7.83
CA ARG A 81 -14.28 -5.70 -9.08
C ARG A 81 -13.70 -4.32 -9.34
N ASP A 82 -14.28 -3.26 -8.78
CA ASP A 82 -13.80 -1.89 -8.98
C ASP A 82 -12.55 -1.57 -8.11
N GLU A 83 -12.23 -2.45 -7.16
CA GLU A 83 -11.13 -2.27 -6.20
C GLU A 83 -9.96 -3.22 -6.43
N PHE A 84 -9.89 -3.91 -7.58
CA PHE A 84 -8.70 -4.66 -7.97
C PHE A 84 -8.54 -4.86 -9.47
N THR A 85 -7.33 -5.20 -9.89
CA THR A 85 -7.00 -5.68 -11.24
C THR A 85 -6.65 -7.16 -11.20
N ALA A 86 -7.33 -8.00 -11.99
CA ALA A 86 -7.06 -9.44 -12.04
C ALA A 86 -5.76 -9.79 -12.82
N GLY A 87 -5.19 -10.97 -12.56
CA GLY A 87 -3.99 -11.48 -13.25
C GLY A 87 -2.67 -11.25 -12.52
N TYR A 88 -2.71 -10.98 -11.22
CA TYR A 88 -1.53 -10.75 -10.38
C TYR A 88 -1.54 -11.67 -9.17
N ILE A 89 -0.40 -11.79 -8.50
CA ILE A 89 -0.32 -12.27 -7.13
C ILE A 89 0.28 -11.15 -6.30
N GLN A 90 -0.45 -10.67 -5.30
CA GLN A 90 0.00 -9.61 -4.41
C GLN A 90 0.13 -10.12 -2.99
N PHE A 91 1.25 -9.83 -2.32
CA PHE A 91 1.44 -10.23 -0.93
C PHE A 91 1.42 -9.02 0.00
N ARG A 92 0.97 -9.26 1.24
CA ARG A 92 0.89 -8.31 2.35
C ARG A 92 0.24 -6.98 1.96
N VAL A 93 -1.08 -6.93 2.07
CA VAL A 93 -1.88 -5.71 1.86
C VAL A 93 -2.56 -5.31 3.16
N PHE A 94 -2.93 -4.03 3.27
CA PHE A 94 -3.62 -3.50 4.43
C PHE A 94 -4.97 -2.94 4.02
N ASN A 95 -5.99 -3.17 4.85
CA ASN A 95 -7.31 -2.63 4.64
C ASN A 95 -7.50 -1.26 5.30
N ASN A 96 -8.70 -0.67 5.16
CA ASN A 96 -9.06 0.65 5.70
C ASN A 96 -8.70 0.81 7.19
N GLU A 97 -8.97 -0.23 7.99
CA GLU A 97 -8.71 -0.24 9.43
C GLU A 97 -7.29 -0.69 9.79
N ARG A 98 -6.42 -0.82 8.78
CA ARG A 98 -5.02 -1.23 8.89
C ARG A 98 -4.85 -2.68 9.35
N ALA A 99 -5.89 -3.50 9.18
CA ALA A 99 -5.75 -4.93 9.28
C ALA A 99 -4.90 -5.44 8.11
N ALA A 100 -3.99 -6.37 8.39
CA ALA A 100 -3.14 -6.95 7.36
C ALA A 100 -3.79 -8.19 6.77
N ASN A 101 -3.94 -8.27 5.45
CA ASN A 101 -4.17 -9.53 4.74
C ASN A 101 -2.85 -10.05 4.16
N ALA A 102 -2.65 -11.37 4.21
CA ALA A 102 -1.37 -11.98 3.86
C ALA A 102 -1.16 -12.13 2.34
N LEU A 103 -2.19 -12.55 1.61
CA LEU A 103 -2.07 -12.91 0.19
C LEU A 103 -3.34 -12.58 -0.61
N CYS A 104 -3.18 -11.89 -1.72
CA CYS A 104 -4.22 -11.69 -2.73
C CYS A 104 -3.90 -12.56 -3.96
N ALA A 105 -4.51 -13.75 -4.01
CA ALA A 105 -4.30 -14.70 -5.10
C ALA A 105 -5.13 -14.33 -6.34
N GLY A 106 -4.47 -14.06 -7.46
CA GLY A 106 -5.12 -13.80 -8.75
C GLY A 106 -5.50 -12.33 -9.00
N ILE A 107 -5.21 -11.42 -8.06
CA ILE A 107 -5.53 -9.98 -8.18
C ILE A 107 -4.41 -9.09 -7.62
N LYS A 108 -4.39 -7.83 -8.07
CA LYS A 108 -3.69 -6.70 -7.47
C LYS A 108 -4.74 -5.72 -6.97
N VAL A 109 -4.79 -5.43 -5.68
CA VAL A 109 -5.76 -4.49 -5.11
C VAL A 109 -5.45 -3.05 -5.56
N THR A 110 -6.51 -2.30 -5.84
CA THR A 110 -6.52 -0.87 -6.18
C THR A 110 -7.37 -0.05 -5.22
N GLY A 111 -8.19 -0.72 -4.37
CA GLY A 111 -8.92 -0.13 -3.26
C GLY A 111 -8.40 -0.58 -1.89
N CYS A 112 -9.23 -0.37 -0.88
CA CYS A 112 -8.86 -0.52 0.54
C CYS A 112 -9.68 -1.57 1.28
N ASN A 113 -10.71 -2.16 0.65
CA ASN A 113 -11.51 -3.22 1.26
C ASN A 113 -10.90 -4.60 0.93
N THR A 114 -9.66 -4.83 1.40
CA THR A 114 -8.87 -6.00 0.99
C THR A 114 -9.36 -7.30 1.61
N GLU A 115 -10.05 -7.23 2.74
CA GLU A 115 -10.64 -8.35 3.49
C GLU A 115 -11.63 -9.17 2.64
N HIS A 116 -12.20 -8.58 1.60
CA HIS A 116 -13.17 -9.23 0.74
C HIS A 116 -12.52 -10.06 -0.37
N HIS A 117 -11.21 -9.92 -0.64
CA HIS A 117 -10.55 -10.63 -1.76
C HIS A 117 -9.22 -11.25 -1.42
N CYS A 118 -8.60 -10.83 -0.33
CA CYS A 118 -7.31 -11.34 0.11
C CYS A 118 -7.54 -12.33 1.26
N ILE A 119 -6.64 -13.30 1.36
CA ILE A 119 -6.69 -14.40 2.31
C ILE A 119 -5.54 -14.31 3.30
N GLY A 120 -5.71 -14.98 4.44
CA GLY A 120 -4.87 -14.88 5.61
C GLY A 120 -4.83 -13.46 6.16
N GLY A 121 -4.13 -13.31 7.28
CA GLY A 121 -3.92 -11.99 7.83
C GLY A 121 -3.22 -11.98 9.18
N GLY A 122 -3.18 -10.79 9.78
CA GLY A 122 -2.78 -10.62 11.17
C GLY A 122 -3.83 -11.18 12.14
N GLY A 123 -3.58 -11.01 13.44
CA GLY A 123 -4.49 -11.48 14.49
C GLY A 123 -5.62 -10.52 14.86
N PHE A 124 -5.78 -9.40 14.13
CA PHE A 124 -6.76 -8.37 14.50
C PHE A 124 -7.31 -7.64 13.27
N PHE A 125 -8.64 -7.72 13.09
CA PHE A 125 -9.40 -7.00 12.07
C PHE A 125 -10.43 -6.12 12.79
N PRO A 126 -10.25 -4.79 12.82
CA PRO A 126 -11.05 -3.91 13.68
C PRO A 126 -12.51 -3.76 13.23
N GLU A 127 -12.78 -3.77 11.93
CA GLU A 127 -14.13 -3.54 11.42
C GLU A 127 -15.05 -4.72 11.73
N SER A 128 -16.12 -4.46 12.49
CA SER A 128 -17.07 -5.48 12.93
C SER A 128 -16.40 -6.70 13.60
N ASN A 129 -15.27 -6.48 14.28
CA ASN A 129 -14.50 -7.52 14.97
C ASN A 129 -15.43 -8.46 15.79
N PRO A 130 -15.33 -9.80 15.63
CA PRO A 130 -14.32 -10.57 14.90
C PRO A 130 -14.73 -11.02 13.50
N ARG A 131 -15.76 -10.43 12.89
CA ARG A 131 -16.40 -10.94 11.67
C ARG A 131 -15.44 -11.12 10.49
N GLN A 132 -14.42 -10.29 10.36
CA GLN A 132 -13.45 -10.34 9.26
C GLN A 132 -12.20 -11.19 9.58
N CYS A 133 -12.14 -11.76 10.78
CA CYS A 133 -10.98 -12.52 11.23
C CYS A 133 -11.10 -14.00 10.81
N GLY A 134 -10.13 -14.48 10.04
CA GLY A 134 -10.05 -15.86 9.58
C GLY A 134 -9.22 -16.01 8.33
N ASP A 135 -8.99 -17.25 7.90
CA ASP A 135 -8.16 -17.56 6.72
C ASP A 135 -8.73 -16.97 5.43
N PHE A 136 -10.06 -16.92 5.28
CA PHE A 136 -10.73 -16.24 4.17
C PHE A 136 -11.29 -14.87 4.55
N SER A 137 -10.78 -14.31 5.64
CA SER A 137 -11.13 -12.97 6.15
C SER A 137 -12.64 -12.73 6.13
N SER A 138 -13.15 -11.81 5.31
CA SER A 138 -14.58 -11.47 5.24
C SER A 138 -15.24 -11.86 3.91
N PHE A 139 -14.87 -13.02 3.36
CA PHE A 139 -15.47 -13.54 2.13
C PHE A 139 -17.00 -13.72 2.20
N ASP A 140 -17.60 -13.67 3.38
CA ASP A 140 -19.03 -13.82 3.67
C ASP A 140 -19.68 -12.53 4.23
N TRP A 141 -19.12 -11.35 3.95
CA TRP A 141 -19.60 -10.06 4.47
C TRP A 141 -21.10 -9.77 4.24
N ASN A 142 -21.65 -10.16 3.10
CA ASN A 142 -23.08 -10.11 2.77
C ASN A 142 -23.74 -11.51 2.76
N GLY A 143 -23.20 -12.44 3.54
CA GLY A 143 -23.66 -13.82 3.68
C GLY A 143 -22.75 -14.83 2.99
N TYR A 144 -22.76 -16.06 3.49
CA TYR A 144 -21.89 -17.14 3.03
C TYR A 144 -22.21 -17.56 1.59
N GLY A 145 -21.23 -17.40 0.69
CA GLY A 145 -21.33 -17.86 -0.69
C GLY A 145 -22.43 -17.21 -1.53
N THR A 146 -22.99 -16.09 -1.07
CA THR A 146 -24.16 -15.43 -1.70
C THR A 146 -23.79 -14.77 -3.02
N HIS A 147 -22.50 -14.48 -3.26
CA HIS A 147 -22.05 -13.76 -4.46
C HIS A 147 -22.75 -12.41 -4.66
N THR A 148 -23.10 -11.74 -3.57
CA THR A 148 -23.76 -10.42 -3.59
C THR A 148 -22.98 -9.44 -2.73
N GLY A 149 -23.02 -8.15 -3.10
CA GLY A 149 -22.25 -7.12 -2.39
C GLY A 149 -20.75 -7.43 -2.36
N TYR A 150 -20.21 -7.54 -1.14
CA TYR A 150 -18.83 -7.88 -0.81
C TYR A 150 -18.64 -9.36 -0.42
N SER A 151 -19.66 -10.21 -0.59
CA SER A 151 -19.52 -11.65 -0.44
C SER A 151 -19.03 -12.31 -1.73
N ASN A 152 -18.13 -13.28 -1.56
CA ASN A 152 -17.62 -14.10 -2.64
C ASN A 152 -18.61 -15.19 -3.04
N SER A 153 -18.32 -15.83 -4.18
CA SER A 153 -19.02 -17.03 -4.63
C SER A 153 -18.78 -18.18 -3.64
N ARG A 154 -19.79 -19.05 -3.49
CA ARG A 154 -19.62 -20.28 -2.72
C ARG A 154 -18.45 -21.14 -3.24
N LYS A 155 -18.23 -21.14 -4.56
CA LYS A 155 -17.17 -21.92 -5.22
C LYS A 155 -15.77 -21.56 -4.72
N ILE A 156 -15.47 -20.27 -4.50
CA ILE A 156 -14.13 -19.86 -4.00
C ILE A 156 -14.04 -19.99 -2.49
N THR A 157 -15.12 -19.73 -1.75
CA THR A 157 -15.15 -19.89 -0.29
C THR A 157 -15.03 -21.35 0.15
N GLU A 158 -15.38 -22.31 -0.71
CA GLU A 158 -15.25 -23.76 -0.45
C GLU A 158 -14.03 -24.40 -1.13
N ALA A 159 -13.19 -23.61 -1.81
CA ALA A 159 -11.97 -24.09 -2.45
C ALA A 159 -10.74 -23.86 -1.56
N ALA A 160 -9.73 -24.72 -1.69
CA ALA A 160 -8.41 -24.49 -1.10
C ALA A 160 -7.50 -23.70 -2.05
N VAL A 161 -6.64 -22.85 -1.50
CA VAL A 161 -5.58 -22.16 -2.26
C VAL A 161 -4.26 -22.89 -2.05
N LEU A 162 -3.78 -23.57 -3.09
CA LEU A 162 -2.50 -24.30 -3.06
C LEU A 162 -1.37 -23.42 -3.61
N LEU A 163 -0.24 -23.39 -2.90
CA LEU A 163 0.97 -22.65 -3.29
C LEU A 163 2.06 -23.65 -3.71
N PHE A 164 2.64 -23.41 -4.89
CA PHE A 164 3.72 -24.24 -5.45
C PHE A 164 4.98 -23.40 -5.62
N TYR A 165 6.12 -23.98 -5.28
CA TYR A 165 7.44 -23.43 -5.57
C TYR A 165 8.14 -24.27 -6.63
N ARG A 166 8.96 -23.64 -7.47
CA ARG A 166 9.75 -24.30 -8.51
C ARG A 166 11.13 -23.69 -8.58
#